data_AF-A0A0D3HJS5-F1
#
_entry.id   AF-A0A0D3HJS5-F1
#
_cell.length_a   1.000
_cell.length_b   1.000
_cell.length_c   1.000
_cell.angle_alpha   90.00
_cell.angle_beta   90.00
_cell.angle_gamma   90.00
#
_symmetry.space_group_name_H-M   'P 1'
#
loop_
_entity.id
_entity.type
_entity.pdbx_description
1 polymer ?
#
loop_
_entity_poly.entity_id
_entity_poly.type
_entity_poly.pdbx_seq_one_letter_code
_entity_poly.pdbx_strand_id
1 'polypeptide(L)'
;MCEITLSVSFSEQCMFPEEWHLKSVRKYLQFTRKKCARDPAPLTEKRTFLSYAAGLLESESQEECLWGARMLDRLMKDGEDASSIILRSKTKIQSLVDKLGSTQTGSKSESDGNNDNIEMRVLATRIVAHLAGGIQLKHFPGAIQSVSSLLETTV
;
A
#
# COMPACT_ATOMS: atom_id res chain seq x y z
N MET A 1 -13.22 26.49 2.88
CA MET A 1 -12.54 25.53 3.78
C MET A 1 -11.07 25.45 3.42
N CYS A 2 -10.16 25.45 4.40
CA CYS A 2 -8.72 25.35 4.14
C CYS A 2 -8.31 23.89 3.87
N GLU A 3 -7.30 23.65 3.01
CA GLU A 3 -6.80 22.31 2.64
C GLU A 3 -6.38 21.49 3.89
N ILE A 4 -5.91 22.19 4.92
CA ILE A 4 -5.54 21.62 6.22
C ILE A 4 -6.77 21.05 6.94
N THR A 5 -7.86 21.82 7.01
CA THR A 5 -9.10 21.41 7.68
C THR A 5 -9.75 20.19 7.00
N LEU A 6 -9.72 20.13 5.66
CA LEU A 6 -10.20 18.98 4.91
C LEU A 6 -9.32 17.75 5.11
N SER A 7 -7.99 17.93 5.17
CA SER A 7 -7.05 16.83 5.40
C SER A 7 -7.23 16.21 6.79
N VAL A 8 -7.40 17.05 7.81
CA VAL A 8 -7.65 16.59 9.20
C VAL A 8 -8.96 15.82 9.29
N SER A 9 -10.05 16.40 8.77
CA SER A 9 -11.38 15.76 8.81
C SER A 9 -11.41 14.40 8.11
N PHE A 10 -10.75 14.28 6.94
CA PHE A 10 -10.66 13.01 6.22
C PHE A 10 -9.77 11.98 6.96
N SER A 11 -8.68 12.44 7.58
CA SER A 11 -7.81 11.55 8.36
C SER A 11 -8.50 10.95 9.58
N GLU A 12 -9.32 11.75 10.29
CA GLU A 12 -10.11 11.31 11.43
C GLU A 12 -11.19 10.30 11.00
N GLN A 13 -11.84 10.56 9.87
CA GLN A 13 -12.91 9.70 9.35
C GLN A 13 -12.40 8.32 8.92
N CYS A 14 -11.15 8.21 8.48
CA CYS A 14 -10.54 6.95 8.07
C CYS A 14 -9.73 6.23 9.18
N MET A 15 -9.70 6.78 10.41
CA MET A 15 -9.07 6.15 11.59
C MET A 15 -7.64 5.64 11.36
N PHE A 16 -6.77 6.51 10.86
CA PHE A 16 -5.37 6.15 10.63
C PHE A 16 -4.44 6.75 11.73
N PRO A 17 -3.38 6.06 12.24
CA PRO A 17 -2.54 6.45 13.42
C PRO A 17 -1.49 7.60 13.26
N GLU A 18 -1.89 8.85 13.49
CA GLU A 18 -1.13 10.14 13.55
C GLU A 18 0.00 10.51 12.54
N GLU A 19 1.16 9.86 12.45
CA GLU A 19 2.34 10.55 11.85
C GLU A 19 2.37 10.64 10.30
N TRP A 20 1.96 9.59 9.59
CA TRP A 20 2.01 9.57 8.12
C TRP A 20 0.72 10.08 7.45
N HIS A 21 -0.32 10.40 8.24
CA HIS A 21 -1.66 10.71 7.74
C HIS A 21 -1.76 12.02 7.02
N LEU A 22 -1.21 13.08 7.59
CA LEU A 22 -1.40 14.40 7.03
C LEU A 22 -0.72 14.52 5.65
N LYS A 23 0.45 13.88 5.47
CA LYS A 23 1.18 13.92 4.20
C LYS A 23 0.52 13.05 3.13
N SER A 24 0.12 11.82 3.48
CA SER A 24 -0.58 10.90 2.57
C SER A 24 -1.96 11.42 2.16
N VAL A 25 -2.78 11.90 3.11
CA VAL A 25 -4.10 12.48 2.85
C VAL A 25 -3.96 13.75 2.00
N ARG A 26 -3.00 14.63 2.30
CA ARG A 26 -2.77 15.82 1.47
C ARG A 26 -2.42 15.45 0.03
N LYS A 27 -1.54 14.47 -0.18
CA LYS A 27 -1.22 13.99 -1.53
C LYS A 27 -2.43 13.35 -2.21
N TYR A 28 -3.28 12.61 -1.49
CA TYR A 28 -4.53 12.08 -2.04
C TYR A 28 -5.51 13.19 -2.45
N LEU A 29 -5.69 14.22 -1.63
CA LEU A 29 -6.55 15.36 -1.95
C LEU A 29 -6.02 16.13 -3.18
N GLN A 30 -4.70 16.31 -3.28
CA GLN A 30 -4.08 16.91 -4.46
C GLN A 30 -4.25 16.05 -5.72
N PHE A 31 -4.08 14.73 -5.60
CA PHE A 31 -4.35 13.77 -6.68
C PHE A 31 -5.80 13.89 -7.14
N THR A 32 -6.75 13.87 -6.20
CA THR A 32 -8.18 13.96 -6.47
C THR A 32 -8.51 15.30 -7.13
N ARG A 33 -8.03 16.42 -6.60
CA ARG A 33 -8.21 17.75 -7.20
C ARG A 33 -7.71 17.82 -8.64
N LYS A 34 -6.52 17.29 -8.92
CA LYS A 34 -5.97 17.22 -10.29
C LYS A 34 -6.84 16.36 -11.20
N LYS A 35 -7.37 15.24 -10.68
CA LYS A 35 -8.28 14.37 -11.42
C LYS A 35 -9.60 15.09 -11.73
N CYS A 36 -10.20 15.78 -10.76
CA CYS A 36 -11.43 16.56 -10.94
C CYS A 36 -11.29 17.70 -11.95
N ALA A 37 -10.14 18.38 -11.94
CA ALA A 37 -9.87 19.44 -12.91
C ALA A 37 -9.81 18.92 -14.35
N ARG A 38 -9.52 17.63 -14.54
CA ARG A 38 -9.51 16.97 -15.85
C ARG A 38 -10.86 16.36 -16.20
N ASP A 39 -11.52 15.74 -15.23
CA ASP A 39 -12.84 15.15 -15.35
C ASP A 39 -13.54 15.14 -13.97
N PRO A 40 -14.65 15.88 -13.80
CA PRO A 40 -15.37 15.96 -12.54
C PRO A 40 -16.27 14.74 -12.25
N ALA A 41 -16.55 13.89 -13.24
CA ALA A 41 -17.42 12.71 -13.10
C ALA A 41 -17.01 11.63 -12.07
N PRO A 42 -15.71 11.36 -11.75
CA PRO A 42 -15.32 10.18 -10.95
C PRO A 42 -15.40 10.35 -9.42
N LEU A 43 -15.89 11.48 -8.91
CA LEU A 43 -15.75 11.83 -7.49
C LEU A 43 -16.59 11.01 -6.50
N THR A 44 -17.56 10.25 -6.98
CA THR A 44 -18.43 9.41 -6.13
C THR A 44 -17.91 8.00 -5.91
N GLU A 45 -16.82 7.61 -6.58
CA GLU A 45 -16.32 6.24 -6.47
C GLU A 45 -15.29 6.10 -5.36
N LYS A 46 -15.66 5.33 -4.33
CA LYS A 46 -14.77 4.65 -3.36
C LYS A 46 -13.58 3.95 -4.04
N ARG A 47 -13.79 3.52 -5.29
CA ARG A 47 -12.77 3.01 -6.22
C ARG A 47 -11.61 3.98 -6.46
N THR A 48 -11.84 5.30 -6.40
CA THR A 48 -10.80 6.31 -6.57
C THR A 48 -9.77 6.27 -5.46
N PHE A 49 -10.18 6.03 -4.21
CA PHE A 49 -9.24 5.91 -3.08
C PHE A 49 -8.44 4.61 -3.13
N LEU A 50 -9.10 3.48 -3.38
CA LEU A 50 -8.42 2.19 -3.61
C LEU A 50 -7.45 2.27 -4.80
N SER A 51 -7.84 2.94 -5.90
CA SER A 51 -6.98 3.10 -7.08
C SER A 51 -5.74 3.94 -6.79
N TYR A 52 -5.88 4.96 -5.95
CA TYR A 52 -4.76 5.79 -5.52
C TYR A 52 -3.79 4.97 -4.66
N ALA A 53 -4.30 4.32 -3.60
CA ALA A 53 -3.48 3.50 -2.71
C ALA A 53 -2.77 2.36 -3.45
N ALA A 54 -3.47 1.67 -4.36
CA ALA A 54 -2.89 0.64 -5.21
C ALA A 54 -1.84 1.19 -6.19
N GLY A 55 -2.02 2.41 -6.69
CA GLY A 55 -1.03 3.07 -7.54
C GLY A 55 0.27 3.39 -6.80
N LEU A 56 0.21 3.67 -5.51
CA LEU A 56 1.40 3.97 -4.70
C LEU A 56 2.31 2.74 -4.49
N LEU A 57 1.80 1.50 -4.63
CA LEU A 57 2.63 0.29 -4.54
C LEU A 57 3.76 0.26 -5.57
N GLU A 58 3.64 1.01 -6.66
CA GLU A 58 4.61 1.10 -7.74
C GLU A 58 5.47 2.37 -7.63
N SER A 59 5.35 3.15 -6.54
CA SER A 59 6.17 4.34 -6.34
C SER A 59 7.64 3.97 -6.09
N GLU A 60 8.53 4.73 -6.71
CA GLU A 60 9.97 4.67 -6.45
C GLU A 60 10.31 5.19 -5.03
N SER A 61 9.44 6.02 -4.45
CA SER A 61 9.59 6.49 -3.08
C SER A 61 9.15 5.39 -2.11
N GLN A 62 10.09 4.89 -1.31
CA GLN A 62 9.80 3.92 -0.25
C GLN A 62 8.72 4.42 0.72
N GLU A 63 8.74 5.71 1.05
CA GLU A 63 7.76 6.37 1.92
C GLU A 63 6.35 6.33 1.29
N GLU A 64 6.22 6.69 0.01
CA GLU A 64 4.92 6.65 -0.68
C GLU A 64 4.41 5.22 -0.86
N CYS A 65 5.31 4.29 -1.19
CA CYS A 65 4.99 2.87 -1.28
C CYS A 65 4.43 2.36 0.05
N LEU A 66 5.06 2.74 1.17
CA LEU A 66 4.62 2.38 2.51
C LEU A 66 3.24 2.96 2.83
N TRP A 67 2.98 4.22 2.47
CA TRP A 67 1.63 4.79 2.62
C TRP A 67 0.59 4.01 1.82
N GLY A 68 0.89 3.67 0.57
CA GLY A 68 0.01 2.84 -0.26
C GLY A 68 -0.34 1.52 0.41
N ALA A 69 0.68 0.82 0.93
CA ALA A 69 0.50 -0.44 1.64
C ALA A 69 -0.32 -0.28 2.93
N ARG A 70 -0.06 0.75 3.74
CA ARG A 70 -0.83 1.04 4.97
C ARG A 70 -2.30 1.36 4.67
N MET A 71 -2.56 2.19 3.67
CA MET A 71 -3.92 2.53 3.23
C MET A 71 -4.68 1.29 2.75
N LEU A 72 -4.04 0.44 1.96
CA LEU A 72 -4.62 -0.80 1.46
C LEU A 72 -4.93 -1.81 2.57
N ASP A 73 -3.99 -2.05 3.49
CA ASP A 73 -4.20 -2.97 4.62
C ASP A 73 -5.37 -2.54 5.49
N ARG A 74 -5.50 -1.22 5.75
CA ARG A 74 -6.65 -0.67 6.48
C ARG A 74 -7.96 -0.89 5.71
N LEU A 75 -8.01 -0.50 4.44
CA LEU A 75 -9.21 -0.64 3.61
C LEU A 75 -9.67 -2.10 3.52
N MET A 76 -8.75 -3.04 3.31
CA MET A 76 -9.09 -4.47 3.26
C MET A 76 -9.59 -5.00 4.60
N LYS A 77 -9.08 -4.51 5.73
CA LYS A 77 -9.61 -4.84 7.07
C LYS A 77 -11.02 -4.30 7.29
N ASP A 78 -11.33 -3.13 6.70
CA ASP A 78 -12.67 -2.53 6.76
C ASP A 78 -13.64 -3.17 5.72
N GLY A 79 -13.20 -4.20 4.97
CA GLY A 79 -14.02 -4.99 4.06
C GLY A 79 -13.97 -4.53 2.59
N GLU A 80 -13.05 -3.63 2.23
CA GLU A 80 -12.87 -3.23 0.84
C GLU A 80 -12.21 -4.31 -0.03
N ASP A 81 -12.72 -4.47 -1.25
CA ASP A 81 -12.10 -5.35 -2.23
C ASP A 81 -11.14 -4.59 -3.17
N ALA A 82 -9.84 -4.76 -2.93
CA ALA A 82 -8.78 -4.24 -3.81
C ALA A 82 -8.43 -5.19 -4.97
N SER A 83 -9.01 -6.38 -5.03
CA SER A 83 -8.63 -7.46 -5.97
C SER A 83 -8.76 -7.01 -7.41
N SER A 84 -9.86 -6.34 -7.77
CA SER A 84 -10.10 -5.89 -9.14
C SER A 84 -9.07 -4.87 -9.66
N ILE A 85 -8.36 -4.19 -8.77
CA ILE A 85 -7.35 -3.17 -9.09
C ILE A 85 -5.95 -3.77 -9.09
N ILE A 86 -5.61 -4.52 -8.03
CA ILE A 86 -4.26 -5.06 -7.85
C ILE A 86 -4.03 -6.27 -8.77
N LEU A 87 -4.98 -7.20 -8.86
CA LEU A 87 -4.79 -8.44 -9.61
C LEU A 87 -4.70 -8.25 -11.14
N ARG A 88 -5.20 -7.11 -11.64
CA ARG A 88 -5.09 -6.76 -13.07
C ARG A 88 -3.70 -6.25 -13.47
N SER A 89 -2.83 -5.98 -12.49
CA SER A 89 -1.52 -5.36 -12.70
C SER A 89 -0.42 -6.28 -12.20
N LYS A 90 0.29 -6.91 -13.14
CA LYS A 90 1.43 -7.78 -12.81
C LYS A 90 2.51 -7.04 -12.02
N THR A 91 2.76 -5.78 -12.37
CA THR A 91 3.74 -4.91 -11.71
C THR A 91 3.40 -4.64 -10.24
N LYS A 92 2.13 -4.42 -9.89
CA LYS A 92 1.69 -4.30 -8.48
C LYS A 92 1.90 -5.59 -7.70
N ILE A 93 1.54 -6.74 -8.29
CA ILE A 93 1.76 -8.04 -7.64
C ILE A 93 3.26 -8.31 -7.46
N GLN A 94 4.08 -8.03 -8.48
CA GLN A 94 5.53 -8.20 -8.39
C GLN A 94 6.14 -7.29 -7.33
N SER A 95 5.74 -6.02 -7.27
CA SER A 95 6.18 -5.09 -6.22
C SER A 95 5.91 -5.65 -4.83
N LEU A 96 4.69 -6.17 -4.58
CA LEU A 96 4.36 -6.81 -3.30
C LEU A 96 5.23 -8.04 -3.02
N VAL A 97 5.43 -8.91 -4.01
CA VAL A 97 6.29 -10.09 -3.89
C VAL A 97 7.75 -9.70 -3.57
N ASP A 98 8.28 -8.67 -4.23
CA ASP A 98 9.63 -8.17 -3.97
C ASP A 98 9.76 -7.64 -2.54
N LYS A 99 8.72 -6.98 -2.01
CA LYS A 99 8.67 -6.54 -0.61
C LYS A 99 8.54 -7.70 0.39
N LEU A 100 7.95 -8.84 0.01
CA LEU A 100 7.95 -10.06 0.84
C LEU A 100 9.36 -10.65 0.97
N GLY A 101 10.08 -10.69 -0.16
CA GLY A 101 11.42 -11.27 -0.28
C GLY A 101 12.54 -10.41 0.28
N SER A 102 12.26 -9.15 0.64
CA SER A 102 13.22 -8.27 1.31
C SER A 102 13.46 -8.75 2.75
N THR A 103 14.25 -9.82 2.87
CA THR A 103 14.90 -10.21 4.12
C THR A 103 16.10 -9.29 4.33
N GLN A 104 16.39 -8.96 5.59
CA GLN A 104 17.43 -8.00 5.97
C GLN A 104 18.81 -8.46 5.47
N THR A 105 19.18 -8.09 4.24
CA THR A 105 20.54 -8.26 3.72
C THR A 105 21.07 -6.90 3.32
N GLY A 106 21.59 -6.16 4.29
CA GLY A 106 22.36 -4.95 4.03
C GLY A 106 22.17 -3.85 5.07
N SER A 107 23.14 -3.76 5.97
CA SER A 107 23.46 -2.60 6.82
C SER A 107 22.56 -2.39 8.05
N LYS A 108 23.08 -2.86 9.19
CA LYS A 108 22.76 -2.37 10.53
C LYS A 108 23.09 -0.87 10.58
N SER A 109 22.12 -0.03 10.24
CA SER A 109 22.14 1.38 10.60
C SER A 109 21.02 1.59 11.61
N GLU A 110 21.40 1.71 12.87
CA GLU A 110 20.52 2.05 13.99
C GLU A 110 20.07 3.50 13.86
N SER A 111 18.96 3.74 13.15
CA SER A 111 18.11 4.94 13.27
C SER A 111 16.97 4.85 12.24
N ASP A 112 15.73 4.68 12.71
CA ASP A 112 14.45 4.72 11.98
C ASP A 112 14.17 3.71 10.84
N GLY A 113 15.08 3.51 9.88
CA GLY A 113 14.77 2.77 8.64
C GLY A 113 14.54 1.26 8.79
N ASN A 114 14.86 0.68 9.94
CA ASN A 114 14.66 -0.74 10.21
C ASN A 114 13.17 -1.08 10.45
N ASN A 115 12.43 -0.18 11.08
CA ASN A 115 11.03 -0.44 11.42
C ASN A 115 10.14 -0.41 10.15
N ASP A 116 10.39 0.52 9.25
CA ASP A 116 9.62 0.67 8.00
C ASP A 116 9.76 -0.54 7.06
N ASN A 117 10.93 -1.16 6.99
CA ASN A 117 11.12 -2.36 6.17
C ASN A 117 10.39 -3.58 6.76
N ILE A 118 10.44 -3.75 8.09
CA ILE A 118 9.70 -4.80 8.79
C ILE A 118 8.19 -4.58 8.60
N GLU A 119 7.73 -3.35 8.80
CA GLU A 119 6.32 -2.99 8.62
C GLU A 119 5.88 -3.21 7.18
N MET A 120 6.67 -2.76 6.20
CA MET A 120 6.41 -2.99 4.78
C MET A 120 6.26 -4.48 4.48
N ARG A 121 7.16 -5.33 5.00
CA ARG A 121 7.09 -6.78 4.81
C ARG A 121 5.81 -7.37 5.43
N VAL A 122 5.42 -6.92 6.62
CA VAL A 122 4.16 -7.33 7.29
C VAL A 122 2.93 -6.88 6.49
N LEU A 123 2.90 -5.64 6.02
CA LEU A 123 1.82 -5.10 5.20
C LEU A 123 1.70 -5.87 3.87
N ALA A 124 2.82 -6.06 3.16
CA ALA A 124 2.85 -6.84 1.93
C ALA A 124 2.34 -8.27 2.17
N THR A 125 2.72 -8.90 3.29
CA THR A 125 2.24 -10.24 3.68
C THR A 125 0.72 -10.26 3.84
N ARG A 126 0.15 -9.30 4.58
CA ARG A 126 -1.30 -9.21 4.79
C ARG A 126 -2.06 -8.97 3.49
N ILE A 127 -1.56 -8.06 2.65
CA ILE A 127 -2.17 -7.75 1.35
C ILE A 127 -2.13 -8.98 0.44
N VAL A 128 -0.97 -9.64 0.31
CA VAL A 128 -0.83 -10.84 -0.53
C VAL A 128 -1.71 -11.98 -0.01
N ALA A 129 -1.80 -12.17 1.31
CA ALA A 129 -2.67 -13.17 1.91
C ALA A 129 -4.15 -12.91 1.58
N HIS A 130 -4.60 -11.65 1.65
CA HIS A 130 -5.96 -11.27 1.28
C HIS A 130 -6.26 -11.54 -0.20
N LEU A 131 -5.26 -11.36 -1.07
CA LEU A 131 -5.38 -11.52 -2.52
C LEU A 131 -5.06 -12.94 -3.03
N ALA A 132 -4.67 -13.86 -2.14
CA ALA A 132 -4.03 -15.12 -2.50
C ALA A 132 -4.85 -15.96 -3.50
N GLY A 133 -6.19 -15.97 -3.36
CA GLY A 133 -7.08 -16.71 -4.26
C GLY A 133 -7.04 -16.25 -5.72
N GLY A 134 -6.55 -15.04 -5.99
CA GLY A 134 -6.44 -14.48 -7.34
C GLY A 134 -5.02 -14.42 -7.90
N ILE A 135 -4.00 -14.78 -7.10
CA ILE A 135 -2.60 -14.71 -7.53
C ILE A 135 -2.21 -16.01 -8.22
N GLN A 136 -1.86 -15.91 -9.50
CA GLN A 136 -1.31 -17.02 -10.26
C GLN A 136 0.21 -17.06 -10.10
N LEU A 137 0.72 -17.76 -9.08
CA LEU A 137 2.14 -17.82 -8.71
C LEU A 137 3.08 -18.20 -9.88
N LYS A 138 2.60 -18.97 -10.86
CA LYS A 138 3.34 -19.32 -12.09
C LYS A 138 3.83 -18.10 -12.89
N HIS A 139 3.25 -16.93 -12.67
CA HIS A 139 3.59 -15.68 -13.36
C HIS A 139 4.59 -14.81 -12.61
N PHE A 140 4.99 -15.22 -11.40
CA PHE A 140 5.84 -14.43 -10.51
C PHE A 140 6.99 -15.30 -9.99
N PRO A 141 8.09 -15.43 -10.78
CA PRO A 141 9.28 -16.12 -10.32
C PRO A 141 9.76 -15.52 -8.99
N GLY A 142 10.21 -16.38 -8.07
CA GLY A 142 10.62 -15.94 -6.73
C GLY A 142 9.46 -15.71 -5.75
N ALA A 143 8.19 -15.73 -6.18
CA ALA A 143 7.06 -15.58 -5.25
C ALA A 143 6.99 -16.72 -4.23
N ILE A 144 7.20 -17.97 -4.67
CA ILE A 144 7.25 -19.13 -3.76
C ILE A 144 8.39 -18.96 -2.76
N GLN A 145 9.59 -18.59 -3.22
CA GLN A 145 10.74 -18.37 -2.34
C GLN A 145 10.50 -17.24 -1.32
N SER A 146 9.88 -16.15 -1.78
CA SER A 146 9.54 -15.01 -0.92
C SER A 146 8.53 -15.41 0.15
N VAL A 147 7.52 -16.23 -0.19
CA VAL A 147 6.57 -16.78 0.78
C VAL A 147 7.26 -17.78 1.72
N SER A 148 8.10 -18.67 1.20
CA SER A 148 8.88 -19.62 2.03
C SER A 148 9.75 -18.89 3.06
N SER A 149 10.32 -17.74 2.71
CA SER A 149 11.12 -16.91 3.64
C SER A 149 10.33 -16.36 4.83
N LEU A 150 8.99 -16.42 4.79
CA LEU A 150 8.12 -16.07 5.92
C LEU A 150 7.96 -17.26 6.89
N LEU A 151 8.17 -18.48 6.41
CA LEU A 151 8.05 -19.72 7.18
C LEU A 151 9.38 -20.15 7.82
N GLU A 152 10.50 -19.66 7.29
CA GLU A 152 11.83 -19.80 7.88
C GLU A 152 11.96 -18.91 9.12
N THR A 153 11.13 -19.16 10.13
CA THR A 153 11.39 -18.71 11.50
C THR A 153 12.47 -19.61 12.05
N THR A 154 13.69 -19.09 12.23
CA THR A 154 14.77 -19.76 12.97
C THR A 154 14.21 -20.37 14.25
N VAL A 155 14.22 -21.71 14.29
CA VAL A 155 13.88 -22.54 15.46
C VAL A 155 15.03 -22.49 16.47
#